data_AF-A0A440V5U2-F1
#
_entry.id   AF-A0A440V5U2-F1
#
_cell.length_a   1.000
_cell.length_b   1.000
_cell.length_c   1.000
_cell.angle_alpha   90.00
_cell.angle_beta   90.00
_cell.angle_gamma   90.00
#
_symmetry.space_group_name_H-M   'P 1'
#
loop_
_entity.id
_entity.type
_entity.pdbx_description
1 polymer ?
#
loop_
_entity_poly.entity_id
_entity_poly.type
_entity_poly.pdbx_seq_one_letter_code
_entity_poly.pdbx_strand_id
1 'polypeptide(L)' 'LGIGAAHDGPVPTAGSLSAAMETALAPETRIRASEVARSVRADGAAVAAKLLIEMFGRA' A
#
# COMPACT_ATOMS: atom_id res chain seq x y z
N LEU A 1 -0.07 -3.65 8.21
CA LEU A 1 0.40 -4.44 7.03
C LEU A 1 1.83 -4.95 7.20
N GLY A 2 2.70 -4.23 7.93
CA GLY A 2 4.09 -4.64 8.14
C GLY A 2 4.96 -4.41 6.91
N ILE A 3 4.58 -3.47 6.04
CA ILE A 3 5.26 -3.19 4.76
C ILE A 3 6.08 -1.89 4.81
N GLY A 4 6.20 -1.28 5.99
CA GLY A 4 6.88 0.00 6.21
C GLY A 4 6.57 0.55 7.59
N ALA A 5 6.93 1.81 7.81
CA ALA A 5 6.66 2.56 9.03
C ALA A 5 5.82 3.80 8.70
N ALA A 6 4.81 4.08 9.51
CA ALA A 6 4.11 5.36 9.49
C ALA A 6 4.76 6.27 10.52
N HIS A 7 5.27 7.41 10.09
CA HIS A 7 5.85 8.40 11.00
C HIS A 7 4.75 9.12 11.79
N ASP A 8 4.99 9.37 13.07
CA ASP A 8 4.04 10.06 13.94
C ASP A 8 4.15 11.58 13.75
N GLY A 9 3.16 12.14 13.06
CA GLY A 9 3.09 13.54 12.70
C GLY A 9 3.79 13.89 11.37
N PRO A 10 3.63 15.14 10.90
CA PRO A 10 4.14 15.57 9.61
C PRO A 10 5.59 16.08 9.64
N VAL A 11 6.15 16.38 10.82
CA VAL A 11 7.50 16.97 10.97
C VAL A 11 8.42 16.03 11.74
N PRO A 12 9.33 15.33 11.06
CA PRO A 12 10.26 14.43 11.73
C PRO A 12 11.40 15.17 12.41
N THR A 13 11.88 14.59 13.51
CA THR A 13 13.23 14.78 14.02
C THR A 13 14.18 13.75 13.41
N ALA A 14 15.48 13.98 13.51
CA ALA A 14 16.47 12.99 13.09
C ALA A 14 16.27 11.64 13.81
N GLY A 15 16.08 11.65 15.13
CA GLY A 15 15.89 10.41 15.91
C GLY A 15 14.62 9.66 15.54
N SER A 16 13.50 10.38 15.41
CA SER A 16 12.22 9.74 15.02
C SER A 16 12.24 9.20 13.60
N LEU A 17 12.96 9.87 12.68
CA LEU A 17 13.13 9.37 11.32
C LEU A 17 14.02 8.13 11.28
N SER A 18 15.15 8.14 12.01
CA SER A 18 16.02 6.98 12.13
C SER A 18 15.28 5.75 12.66
N ALA A 19 14.47 5.91 13.71
CA ALA A 19 13.64 4.81 14.23
C ALA A 19 12.63 4.27 13.20
N ALA A 20 12.00 5.15 12.42
CA ALA A 20 11.12 4.73 11.34
C ALA A 20 11.88 3.98 10.22
N MET A 21 13.10 4.42 9.90
CA MET A 21 13.97 3.77 8.92
C MET A 21 14.44 2.39 9.38
N GLU A 22 14.77 2.21 10.65
CA GLU A 22 15.10 0.88 11.21
C GLU A 22 13.98 -0.11 10.94
N THR A 23 12.73 0.28 11.18
CA THR A 23 11.56 -0.56 10.90
C THR A 23 11.36 -0.77 9.40
N ALA A 24 11.43 0.29 8.60
CA ALA A 24 11.17 0.23 7.15
C ALA A 24 12.22 -0.58 6.37
N LEU A 25 13.48 -0.57 6.84
CA LEU A 25 14.61 -1.24 6.19
C LEU A 25 14.86 -2.66 6.71
N ALA A 26 14.15 -3.10 7.75
CA ALA A 26 14.25 -4.45 8.28
C ALA A 26 13.96 -5.51 7.19
N PRO A 27 14.72 -6.64 7.13
CA PRO A 27 14.50 -7.70 6.15
C PRO A 27 13.06 -8.26 6.15
N GLU A 28 12.46 -8.37 7.33
CA GLU A 28 11.10 -8.84 7.54
C GLU A 28 10.09 -7.92 6.84
N THR A 29 10.30 -6.61 6.93
CA THR A 29 9.48 -5.60 6.24
C THR A 29 9.58 -5.77 4.72
N ARG A 30 10.77 -6.04 4.18
CA ARG A 30 10.95 -6.33 2.74
C ARG A 30 10.19 -7.57 2.29
N ILE A 31 10.31 -8.66 3.05
CA ILE A 31 9.60 -9.92 2.77
C ILE A 31 8.09 -9.64 2.75
N ARG A 32 7.59 -8.97 3.79
CA ARG A 32 6.18 -8.68 3.91
C ARG A 32 5.66 -7.73 2.84
N ALA A 33 6.41 -6.69 2.49
CA ALA A 33 6.08 -5.78 1.39
C ALA A 33 5.99 -6.52 0.05
N SER A 34 6.90 -7.47 -0.19
CA SER A 34 6.91 -8.27 -1.42
C SER A 34 5.73 -9.24 -1.50
N GLU A 35 5.33 -9.84 -0.37
CA GLU A 35 4.12 -10.67 -0.28
C GLU A 35 2.85 -9.85 -0.58
N VAL A 36 2.69 -8.72 0.10
CA VAL A 36 1.52 -7.85 -0.07
C VAL A 36 1.46 -7.28 -1.48
N ALA A 37 2.58 -6.91 -2.09
CA ALA A 37 2.60 -6.40 -3.45
C ALA A 37 1.96 -7.37 -4.46
N ARG A 38 2.10 -8.68 -4.26
CA ARG A 38 1.50 -9.71 -5.13
C ARG A 38 -0.03 -9.82 -5.01
N SER A 39 -0.62 -9.32 -3.92
CA SER A 39 -2.07 -9.34 -3.72
C SER A 39 -2.77 -8.05 -4.17
N VAL A 40 -2.01 -7.00 -4.51
CA VAL A 40 -2.59 -5.71 -4.95
C VAL A 40 -2.93 -5.78 -6.43
N ARG A 41 -4.22 -5.71 -6.74
CA ARG A 41 -4.73 -5.66 -8.12
C ARG A 41 -4.54 -4.27 -8.74
N ALA A 42 -4.20 -4.20 -10.03
CA ALA A 42 -3.96 -2.96 -10.77
C ALA A 42 -5.07 -2.61 -11.79
N ASP A 43 -6.04 -3.49 -11.98
CA ASP A 43 -7.10 -3.41 -13.00
C ASP A 43 -8.40 -2.76 -12.46
N GLY A 44 -8.29 -1.94 -11.42
CA GLY A 44 -9.43 -1.32 -10.73
C GLY A 44 -10.32 -0.51 -11.67
N ALA A 45 -9.73 0.34 -12.50
CA ALA A 45 -10.47 1.15 -13.47
C ALA A 45 -11.22 0.31 -14.51
N ALA A 46 -10.61 -0.77 -15.01
CA ALA A 46 -11.24 -1.67 -15.99
C ALA A 46 -12.45 -2.39 -15.38
N VAL A 47 -12.34 -2.90 -14.15
CA VAL A 47 -13.47 -3.50 -13.46
C VAL A 47 -14.57 -2.49 -13.16
N ALA A 48 -14.22 -1.27 -12.75
CA ALA A 48 -15.22 -0.22 -12.55
C ALA A 48 -15.99 0.11 -13.85
N ALA A 49 -15.29 0.20 -14.99
CA ALA A 49 -15.91 0.41 -16.28
C ALA A 49 -16.84 -0.74 -16.68
N LYS A 50 -16.43 -1.99 -16.46
CA LYS A 50 -17.27 -3.18 -16.72
C LYS A 50 -18.55 -3.14 -15.87
N LEU A 51 -18.43 -2.85 -14.58
CA LEU A 51 -19.58 -2.72 -13.68
C LEU A 51 -20.54 -1.62 -14.16
N LEU A 52 -20.02 -0.47 -14.58
CA LEU A 52 -20.82 0.63 -15.10
C LEU A 52 -21.62 0.22 -16.34
N ILE A 53 -20.97 -0.43 -17.31
CA ILE A 53 -21.63 -0.93 -18.53
C ILE A 53 -22.68 -1.99 -18.18
N GLU A 54 -22.38 -2.92 -17.28
CA GLU A 54 -23.34 -3.94 -16.83
C GLU A 54 -24.57 -3.33 -16.14
N MET A 55 -24.40 -2.26 -15.38
CA MET A 55 -25.50 -1.55 -14.72
C MET A 55 -26.45 -0.88 -15.72
N PHE A 56 -25.91 -0.24 -16.77
CA PHE A 56 -26.71 0.51 -17.74
C PHE A 56 -27.14 -0.29 -18.97
N GLY A 57 -26.43 -1.36 -19.32
CA GLY A 57 -26.74 -2.24 -20.46
C GLY A 57 -27.80 -3.31 -20.16
N ARG A 58 -28.29 -3.40 -18.92
CA ARG A 58 -29.44 -4.24 -18.52
C ARG A 58 -30.79 -3.49 -18.59
N ALA A 59 -30.79 -2.24 -19.07
CA ALA A 59 -32.00 -1.45 -19.34
C ALA A 59 -32.58 -1.77 -20.73
#